data_AF-X1MPB0-F1
#
_entry.id   AF-X1MPB0-F1
#
_cell.length_a   1.000
_cell.length_b   1.000
_cell.length_c   1.000
_cell.angle_alpha   90.00
_cell.angle_beta   90.00
_cell.angle_gamma   90.00
#
_symmetry.space_group_name_H-M   'P 1'
#
loop_
_entity.id
_entity.type
_entity.pdbx_description
1 polymer ?
#
loop_
_entity_poly.entity_id
_entity_poly.type
_entity_poly.pdbx_seq_one_letter_code
_entity_poly.pdbx_strand_id
1 'polypeptide(L)'
;ALVDLGIRKEERVGIAGFNSIEWMVSYFATSRIGAVPFDLDPKRPLEELSYVIEDADAAAVIVEDEYAPIIERVTEGMVSSRHLIVCGVGRSPQHVPSTAVAYEDLVAKYPSTKPKPGYEVTNEDFCSLVYTEGPTAYPKGKVWDGETKVRGVEKLIYNGFLPIIARINEEKVFALANTIFPLPKHK
;
A
#
# COMPACT_ATOMS: atom_id res chain seq x y z
N ALA A 1 11.14 11.13 -5.64
CA ALA A 1 11.44 10.18 -4.55
C ALA A 1 11.41 8.75 -5.07
N LEU A 2 10.30 8.00 -4.97
CA LEU A 2 10.23 6.60 -5.46
C LEU A 2 10.53 6.47 -6.97
N VAL A 3 10.04 7.41 -7.79
CA VAL A 3 10.33 7.46 -9.23
C VAL A 3 11.84 7.60 -9.50
N ASP A 4 12.51 8.51 -8.77
CA ASP A 4 13.95 8.75 -8.88
C ASP A 4 14.80 7.58 -8.37
N LEU A 5 14.28 6.80 -7.42
CA LEU A 5 14.88 5.50 -7.04
C LEU A 5 14.74 4.46 -8.16
N GLY A 6 13.97 4.75 -9.21
CA GLY A 6 13.78 3.85 -10.34
C GLY A 6 12.62 2.87 -10.16
N ILE A 7 11.75 3.08 -9.16
CA ILE A 7 10.51 2.32 -9.02
C ILE A 7 9.56 2.69 -10.16
N ARG A 8 9.12 1.66 -10.87
CA ARG A 8 8.29 1.76 -12.07
C ARG A 8 6.84 1.39 -11.75
N LYS A 9 5.98 1.72 -12.70
CA LYS A 9 4.60 1.28 -12.73
C LYS A 9 4.53 -0.25 -12.63
N GLU A 10 3.55 -0.77 -11.90
CA GLU A 10 3.29 -2.20 -11.63
C GLU A 10 4.34 -2.94 -10.77
N GLU A 11 5.45 -2.29 -10.41
CA GLU A 11 6.39 -2.87 -9.45
C GLU A 11 5.82 -2.85 -8.03
N ARG A 12 6.17 -3.88 -7.25
CA ARG A 12 5.63 -4.08 -5.91
C ARG A 12 6.55 -3.42 -4.88
N VAL A 13 5.96 -2.73 -3.90
CA VAL A 13 6.70 -2.13 -2.78
C VAL A 13 6.12 -2.64 -1.48
N GLY A 14 6.94 -3.36 -0.72
CA GLY A 14 6.56 -3.87 0.60
C GLY A 14 6.65 -2.77 1.64
N ILE A 15 5.67 -2.68 2.54
CA ILE A 15 5.68 -1.72 3.64
C ILE A 15 5.61 -2.50 4.95
N ALA A 16 6.74 -2.52 5.67
CA ALA A 16 6.94 -3.26 6.91
C ALA A 16 7.01 -2.31 8.11
N GLY A 17 5.93 -2.19 8.86
CA GLY A 17 5.89 -1.26 9.99
C GLY A 17 4.56 -1.24 10.70
N PHE A 18 4.41 -0.33 11.64
CA PHE A 18 3.17 -0.16 12.39
C PHE A 18 2.23 0.83 11.70
N ASN A 19 1.05 1.01 12.31
CA ASN A 19 0.15 2.10 11.95
C ASN A 19 0.82 3.45 12.25
N SER A 20 1.46 4.03 11.24
CA SER A 20 2.16 5.30 11.31
C SER A 20 1.77 6.21 10.14
N ILE A 21 2.14 7.50 10.24
CA ILE A 21 1.95 8.44 9.12
C ILE A 21 2.84 8.02 7.96
N GLU A 22 4.07 7.60 8.27
CA GLU A 22 5.05 7.09 7.31
C GLU A 22 4.51 5.90 6.53
N TRP A 23 3.80 4.97 7.19
CA TRP A 23 3.11 3.87 6.53
C TRP A 23 2.05 4.38 5.54
N MET A 24 1.16 5.28 5.98
CA MET A 24 0.10 5.81 5.11
C MET A 24 0.68 6.58 3.92
N VAL A 25 1.68 7.43 4.17
CA VAL A 25 2.35 8.20 3.11
C VAL A 25 3.01 7.26 2.12
N SER A 26 3.71 6.23 2.59
CA SER A 26 4.37 5.23 1.74
C SER A 26 3.37 4.46 0.88
N TYR A 27 2.25 4.03 1.46
CA TYR A 27 1.18 3.34 0.76
C TYR A 27 0.62 4.21 -0.38
N PHE A 28 0.19 5.44 -0.06
CA PHE A 28 -0.39 6.32 -1.07
C PHE A 28 0.64 6.82 -2.08
N ALA A 29 1.89 7.09 -1.68
CA ALA A 29 2.95 7.50 -2.58
C ALA A 29 3.27 6.41 -3.62
N THR A 30 3.27 5.15 -3.19
CA THR A 30 3.46 3.98 -4.05
C THR A 30 2.33 3.88 -5.08
N SER A 31 1.06 3.83 -4.62
CA SER A 31 -0.09 3.80 -5.54
C SER A 31 -0.13 5.02 -6.47
N ARG A 32 0.36 6.18 -6.01
CA ARG A 32 0.31 7.44 -6.79
C ARG A 32 1.18 7.39 -8.04
N ILE A 33 2.22 6.57 -8.05
CA ILE A 33 3.09 6.35 -9.21
C ILE A 33 2.68 5.09 -10.00
N GLY A 34 1.54 4.49 -9.68
CA GLY A 34 1.07 3.25 -10.31
C GLY A 34 1.90 2.02 -9.92
N ALA A 35 2.73 2.12 -8.88
CA ALA A 35 3.34 0.97 -8.22
C ALA A 35 2.35 0.36 -7.23
N VAL A 36 2.60 -0.87 -6.81
CA VAL A 36 1.66 -1.70 -6.06
C VAL A 36 2.16 -1.88 -4.63
N PRO A 37 1.61 -1.14 -3.64
CA PRO A 37 1.96 -1.37 -2.25
C PRO A 37 1.39 -2.71 -1.76
N PHE A 38 2.12 -3.38 -0.89
CA PHE A 38 1.62 -4.50 -0.11
C PHE A 38 2.14 -4.43 1.33
N ASP A 39 1.33 -5.00 2.22
CA ASP A 39 1.59 -4.92 3.65
C ASP A 39 2.47 -6.09 4.07
N LEU A 40 3.50 -5.78 4.85
CA LEU A 40 4.38 -6.75 5.48
C LEU A 40 4.25 -6.60 6.98
N ASP A 41 3.82 -7.66 7.67
CA ASP A 41 3.86 -7.70 9.13
C ASP A 41 5.22 -8.25 9.58
N PRO A 42 6.15 -7.41 10.07
CA PRO A 42 7.50 -7.84 10.42
C PRO A 42 7.54 -8.81 11.61
N LYS A 43 6.41 -9.05 12.29
CA LYS A 43 6.28 -10.04 13.37
C LYS A 43 6.04 -11.46 12.84
N ARG A 44 5.85 -11.62 11.54
CA ARG A 44 5.68 -12.93 10.90
C ARG A 44 6.97 -13.73 10.91
N PRO A 45 6.89 -15.08 10.82
CA PRO A 45 8.07 -15.91 10.67
C PRO A 45 8.94 -15.46 9.49
N LEU A 46 10.26 -15.53 9.64
CA LEU A 46 11.22 -15.07 8.62
C LEU A 46 11.01 -15.76 7.27
N GLU A 47 10.66 -17.04 7.29
CA GLU A 47 10.38 -17.84 6.09
C GLU A 47 9.14 -17.32 5.35
N GLU A 48 8.11 -16.87 6.08
CA GLU A 48 6.91 -16.28 5.49
C GLU A 48 7.20 -14.90 4.91
N LEU A 49 7.98 -14.07 5.62
CA LEU A 49 8.43 -12.78 5.12
C LEU A 49 9.25 -12.93 3.84
N SER A 50 10.24 -13.82 3.84
CA SER A 50 11.07 -14.13 2.68
C SER A 50 10.22 -14.60 1.51
N TYR A 51 9.31 -15.55 1.76
CA TYR A 51 8.39 -16.05 0.73
C TYR A 51 7.54 -14.92 0.14
N VAL A 52 6.91 -14.09 0.98
CA VAL A 52 6.02 -13.01 0.51
C VAL A 52 6.79 -11.97 -0.30
N ILE A 53 7.98 -11.58 0.14
CA ILE A 53 8.81 -10.59 -0.57
C ILE A 53 9.27 -11.14 -1.93
N GLU A 54 9.67 -12.41 -1.98
CA GLU A 54 10.12 -13.08 -3.19
C GLU A 54 8.96 -13.34 -4.18
N ASP A 55 7.83 -13.87 -3.69
CA ASP A 55 6.61 -14.12 -4.45
C ASP A 55 6.03 -12.81 -5.01
N ALA A 56 6.07 -11.75 -4.20
CA ALA A 56 5.70 -10.41 -4.65
C ALA A 56 6.71 -9.85 -5.65
N ASP A 57 7.91 -10.42 -5.80
CA ASP A 57 9.03 -9.86 -6.58
C ASP A 57 9.13 -8.34 -6.33
N ALA A 58 9.26 -8.01 -5.05
CA ALA A 58 9.20 -6.65 -4.54
C ALA A 58 10.43 -5.86 -4.98
N ALA A 59 10.22 -4.71 -5.64
CA ALA A 59 11.29 -3.83 -6.10
C ALA A 59 11.94 -3.03 -4.95
N ALA A 60 11.19 -2.83 -3.87
CA ALA A 60 11.66 -2.14 -2.67
C ALA A 60 10.88 -2.59 -1.43
N VAL A 61 11.50 -2.44 -0.26
CA VAL A 61 10.83 -2.55 1.03
C VAL A 61 11.06 -1.26 1.82
N ILE A 62 9.97 -0.65 2.28
CA ILE A 62 9.98 0.47 3.22
C ILE A 62 9.73 -0.10 4.61
N VAL A 63 10.63 0.13 5.55
CA VAL A 63 10.62 -0.50 6.87
C VAL A 63 10.89 0.50 7.99
N GLU A 64 10.26 0.33 9.15
CA GLU A 64 10.67 1.07 10.35
C GLU A 64 12.03 0.58 10.88
N ASP A 65 12.84 1.48 11.45
CA ASP A 65 14.20 1.21 11.94
C ASP A 65 14.31 -0.02 12.86
N GLU A 66 13.33 -0.22 13.75
CA GLU A 66 13.20 -1.38 14.64
C GLU A 66 13.27 -2.73 13.88
N TYR A 67 12.71 -2.79 12.67
CA TYR A 67 12.59 -4.01 11.86
C TYR A 67 13.58 -4.09 10.70
N ALA A 68 14.39 -3.05 10.48
CA ALA A 68 15.35 -3.00 9.40
C ALA A 68 16.32 -4.21 9.38
N PRO A 69 16.86 -4.70 10.52
CA PRO A 69 17.75 -5.86 10.53
C PRO A 69 17.06 -7.17 10.10
N ILE A 70 15.76 -7.32 10.41
CA ILE A 70 14.97 -8.49 10.01
C ILE A 70 14.74 -8.45 8.50
N ILE A 71 14.34 -7.29 7.97
CA ILE A 71 14.09 -7.13 6.54
C ILE A 71 15.37 -7.26 5.73
N GLU A 72 16.49 -6.69 6.20
CA GLU A 72 17.81 -6.88 5.57
C GLU A 72 18.15 -8.37 5.46
N ARG A 73 18.02 -9.12 6.56
CA ARG A 73 18.32 -10.55 6.58
C ARG A 73 17.46 -11.37 5.60
N VAL A 74 16.17 -11.06 5.47
CA VAL A 74 15.29 -11.81 4.55
C VAL A 74 15.42 -11.34 3.10
N THR A 75 15.97 -10.14 2.85
CA THR A 75 16.22 -9.62 1.49
C THR A 75 17.65 -9.85 1.00
N GLU A 76 18.53 -10.35 1.86
CA GLU A 76 19.92 -10.65 1.52
C GLU A 76 19.99 -11.62 0.32
N GLY A 77 20.62 -11.16 -0.77
CA GLY A 77 20.79 -11.97 -1.99
C GLY A 77 19.57 -11.99 -2.93
N MET A 78 18.46 -11.32 -2.59
CA MET A 78 17.32 -11.19 -3.49
C MET A 78 17.60 -10.18 -4.60
N VAL A 79 17.53 -10.61 -5.86
CA VAL A 79 17.73 -9.72 -7.02
C VAL A 79 16.57 -8.75 -7.22
N SER A 80 15.36 -9.15 -6.82
CA SER A 80 14.14 -8.36 -6.96
C SER A 80 14.12 -7.13 -6.04
N SER A 81 14.58 -7.27 -4.79
CA SER A 81 14.61 -6.20 -3.79
C SER A 81 15.78 -5.25 -4.01
N ARG A 82 15.57 -4.20 -4.81
CA ARG A 82 16.61 -3.24 -5.19
C ARG A 82 16.86 -2.16 -4.13
N HIS A 83 15.86 -1.87 -3.30
CA HIS A 83 15.96 -0.80 -2.30
C HIS A 83 15.38 -1.21 -0.95
N LEU A 84 16.17 -1.01 0.10
CA LEU A 84 15.69 -0.98 1.48
C LEU A 84 15.60 0.48 1.92
N ILE A 85 14.40 0.93 2.28
CA ILE A 85 14.14 2.30 2.71
C ILE A 85 13.76 2.26 4.19
N VAL A 86 14.52 2.92 5.05
CA VAL A 86 14.33 2.83 6.50
C VAL A 86 13.76 4.13 7.04
N CYS A 87 12.63 4.04 7.73
CA CYS A 87 11.94 5.14 8.41
C CYS A 87 12.38 5.25 9.87
N GLY A 88 12.45 6.47 10.39
CA GLY A 88 12.75 6.69 11.80
C GLY A 88 14.23 6.62 12.15
N VAL A 89 15.13 6.71 11.15
CA VAL A 89 16.58 6.62 11.37
C VAL A 89 17.03 7.61 12.45
N GLY A 90 17.67 7.09 13.50
CA GLY A 90 18.18 7.88 14.63
C GLY A 90 17.15 8.18 15.73
N ARG A 91 15.91 7.68 15.63
CA ARG A 91 14.91 7.72 16.73
C ARG A 91 15.14 6.62 17.76
N SER A 92 15.68 5.47 17.35
CA SER A 92 16.10 4.35 18.21
C SER A 92 17.57 3.98 17.93
N PRO A 93 18.36 3.51 18.92
CA PRO A 93 19.71 3.01 18.70
C PRO A 93 19.65 1.60 18.09
N GLN A 94 19.28 1.50 16.81
CA GLN A 94 19.26 0.23 16.10
C GLN A 94 19.84 0.38 14.69
N HIS A 95 20.44 -0.72 14.26
CA HIS A 95 21.27 -0.83 13.07
C HIS A 95 20.47 -0.49 11.82
N VAL A 96 20.88 0.59 11.13
CA VAL A 96 20.45 0.87 9.77
C VAL A 96 21.48 0.26 8.83
N PRO A 97 21.08 -0.65 7.93
CA PRO A 97 21.96 -1.21 6.92
C PRO A 97 22.68 -0.13 6.13
N SER A 98 23.98 -0.30 5.90
CA SER A 98 24.79 0.71 5.17
C SER A 98 24.30 0.95 3.72
N THR A 99 23.59 0.00 3.14
CA THR A 99 23.00 0.05 1.81
C THR A 99 21.59 0.64 1.80
N ALA A 100 20.97 0.85 2.96
CA ALA A 100 19.62 1.37 3.06
C ALA A 100 19.57 2.88 2.78
N VAL A 101 18.43 3.33 2.29
CA VAL A 101 18.11 4.75 2.10
C VAL A 101 17.30 5.23 3.28
N ALA A 102 17.72 6.30 3.95
CA ALA A 102 16.92 6.93 5.00
C ALA A 102 15.67 7.59 4.40
N TYR A 103 14.50 7.23 4.91
CA TYR A 103 13.20 7.76 4.46
C TYR A 103 13.11 9.27 4.66
N GLU A 104 13.52 9.77 5.82
CA GLU A 104 13.50 11.20 6.14
C GLU A 104 14.34 12.03 5.16
N ASP A 105 15.54 11.55 4.81
CA ASP A 105 16.41 12.19 3.82
C ASP A 105 15.79 12.14 2.42
N LEU A 106 15.16 11.01 2.08
CA LEU A 106 14.43 10.87 0.83
C LEU A 106 13.31 11.91 0.76
N VAL A 107 12.45 11.99 1.78
CA VAL A 107 11.30 12.91 1.79
C VAL A 107 11.74 14.37 1.79
N ALA A 108 12.77 14.73 2.58
CA ALA A 108 13.27 16.10 2.67
C ALA A 108 13.83 16.63 1.34
N LYS A 109 14.33 15.75 0.47
CA LYS A 109 14.90 16.12 -0.83
C LYS A 109 13.85 16.52 -1.87
N TYR A 110 12.59 16.10 -1.74
CA TYR A 110 11.57 16.29 -2.77
C TYR A 110 10.45 17.23 -2.32
N PRO A 111 9.88 18.02 -3.25
CA PRO A 111 8.74 18.87 -2.94
C PRO A 111 7.46 18.04 -2.72
N SER A 112 6.52 18.58 -1.94
CA SER A 112 5.20 17.97 -1.70
C SER A 112 4.24 18.04 -2.91
N THR A 113 4.73 18.48 -4.07
CA THR A 113 3.92 18.58 -5.30
C THR A 113 3.69 17.21 -5.96
N LYS A 114 2.58 17.07 -6.70
CA LYS A 114 2.24 15.83 -7.41
C LYS A 114 3.40 15.37 -8.32
N PRO A 115 3.82 14.09 -8.25
CA PRO A 115 4.88 13.57 -9.12
C PRO A 115 4.45 13.56 -10.59
N LYS A 116 5.43 13.72 -11.49
CA LYS A 116 5.25 13.66 -12.95
C LYS A 116 6.12 12.53 -13.51
N PRO A 117 5.67 11.26 -13.43
CA PRO A 117 6.53 10.12 -13.75
C PRO A 117 6.74 9.90 -15.27
N GLY A 118 6.16 10.74 -16.14
CA GLY A 118 6.29 10.63 -17.60
C GLY A 118 5.32 9.62 -18.23
N TYR A 119 4.47 8.97 -17.43
CA TYR A 119 3.40 8.08 -17.85
C TYR A 119 2.10 8.40 -17.10
N GLU A 120 0.99 7.87 -17.59
CA GLU A 120 -0.32 8.01 -16.96
C GLU A 120 -0.60 6.84 -16.00
N VAL A 121 -1.20 7.19 -14.86
CA VAL A 121 -1.73 6.25 -13.87
C VAL A 121 -3.25 6.37 -13.90
N THR A 122 -3.92 5.27 -14.19
CA THR A 122 -5.37 5.14 -14.38
C THR A 122 -5.98 4.25 -13.30
N ASN A 123 -7.31 4.14 -13.27
CA ASN A 123 -8.01 3.27 -12.31
C ASN A 123 -7.92 1.78 -12.68
N GLU A 124 -7.49 1.44 -13.90
CA GLU A 124 -7.27 0.06 -14.35
C GLU A 124 -5.92 -0.47 -13.88
N ASP A 125 -5.03 0.41 -13.42
CA ASP A 125 -3.74 0.01 -12.89
C ASP A 125 -3.90 -0.63 -11.51
N PHE A 126 -3.04 -1.61 -11.25
CA PHE A 126 -2.94 -2.22 -9.94
C PHE A 126 -2.57 -1.18 -8.88
N CYS A 127 -3.28 -1.22 -7.76
CA CYS A 127 -3.20 -0.22 -6.70
C CYS A 127 -2.91 -0.80 -5.32
N SER A 128 -3.02 -2.12 -5.15
CA SER A 128 -2.61 -2.84 -3.94
C SER A 128 -2.46 -4.33 -4.19
N LEU A 129 -1.53 -4.96 -3.48
CA LEU A 129 -1.39 -6.41 -3.40
C LEU A 129 -1.64 -6.83 -1.95
N VAL A 130 -2.52 -7.81 -1.76
CA VAL A 130 -2.91 -8.32 -0.43
C VAL A 130 -2.61 -9.80 -0.36
N TYR A 131 -1.80 -10.18 0.62
CA TYR A 131 -1.58 -11.59 0.94
C TYR A 131 -2.64 -12.06 1.93
N THR A 132 -3.30 -13.16 1.60
CA THR A 132 -4.26 -13.82 2.50
C THR A 132 -3.75 -15.19 2.90
N GLU A 133 -3.78 -15.47 4.19
CA GLU A 133 -3.51 -16.81 4.71
C GLU A 133 -4.60 -17.79 4.27
N GLY A 134 -4.15 -18.95 3.78
CA GLY A 134 -5.01 -20.10 3.53
C GLY A 134 -4.83 -21.14 4.64
N PRO A 135 -5.84 -22.01 4.87
CA PRO A 135 -5.81 -22.96 5.98
C PRO A 135 -4.68 -24.03 5.92
N THR A 136 -3.97 -24.18 4.80
CA THR A 136 -3.02 -25.31 4.60
C THR A 136 -1.81 -25.01 3.71
N ALA A 137 -1.56 -23.75 3.31
CA ALA A 137 -0.44 -23.40 2.42
C ALA A 137 0.11 -22.00 2.68
N TYR A 138 1.26 -21.68 2.06
CA TYR A 138 1.83 -20.33 2.05
C TYR A 138 0.79 -19.26 1.63
N PRO A 139 0.91 -18.01 2.14
CA PRO A 139 -0.01 -16.93 1.82
C PRO A 139 -0.15 -16.71 0.31
N LYS A 140 -1.36 -16.42 -0.17
CA LYS A 140 -1.59 -16.15 -1.60
C LYS A 140 -1.77 -14.67 -1.84
N GLY A 141 -1.00 -14.12 -2.78
CA GLY A 141 -1.12 -12.74 -3.22
C GLY A 141 -2.34 -12.52 -4.11
N LYS A 142 -3.15 -11.51 -3.79
CA LYS A 142 -4.23 -11.02 -4.63
C LYS A 142 -4.01 -9.57 -4.98
N VAL A 143 -3.86 -9.28 -6.27
CA VAL A 143 -3.71 -7.91 -6.76
C VAL A 143 -5.09 -7.29 -6.98
N TRP A 144 -5.23 -6.02 -6.63
CA TRP A 144 -6.44 -5.22 -6.82
C TRP A 144 -6.09 -4.01 -7.69
N ASP A 145 -6.88 -3.78 -8.73
CA ASP A 145 -6.89 -2.51 -9.46
C ASP A 145 -7.70 -1.44 -8.72
N GLY A 146 -7.60 -0.19 -9.18
CA GLY A 146 -8.33 0.93 -8.62
C GLY A 146 -9.84 0.74 -8.69
N GLU A 147 -10.35 0.16 -9.79
CA GLU A 147 -11.78 -0.13 -9.96
C GLU A 147 -12.29 -1.11 -8.89
N THR A 148 -11.60 -2.22 -8.67
CA THR A 148 -11.92 -3.24 -7.67
C THR A 148 -11.91 -2.65 -6.27
N LYS A 149 -10.94 -1.78 -5.99
CA LYS A 149 -10.86 -1.06 -4.71
C LYS A 149 -12.07 -0.15 -4.50
N VAL A 150 -12.45 0.64 -5.51
CA VAL A 150 -13.64 1.52 -5.44
C VAL A 150 -14.93 0.70 -5.29
N ARG A 151 -15.11 -0.35 -6.09
CA ARG A 151 -16.26 -1.27 -5.97
C ARG A 151 -16.34 -1.92 -4.59
N GLY A 152 -15.20 -2.23 -3.98
CA GLY A 152 -15.11 -2.74 -2.62
C GLY A 152 -15.65 -1.75 -1.59
N VAL A 153 -15.27 -0.48 -1.71
CA VAL A 153 -15.77 0.61 -0.85
C VAL A 153 -17.28 0.82 -1.03
N GLU A 154 -17.76 0.85 -2.27
CA GLU A 154 -19.21 0.93 -2.55
C GLU A 154 -19.98 -0.22 -1.90
N LYS A 155 -19.47 -1.46 -2.01
CA LYS A 155 -20.08 -2.62 -1.34
C LYS A 155 -20.09 -2.48 0.18
N LEU A 156 -19.02 -1.98 0.78
CA LEU A 156 -18.96 -1.77 2.23
C LEU A 156 -20.00 -0.73 2.69
N ILE A 157 -20.08 0.39 1.97
CA ILE A 157 -21.08 1.43 2.19
C ILE A 157 -22.48 0.80 2.08
N TYR A 158 -22.78 0.15 0.96
CA TYR A 158 -24.08 -0.47 0.70
C TYR A 158 -24.44 -1.49 1.78
N ASN A 159 -23.52 -2.38 2.17
CA ASN A 159 -23.73 -3.38 3.22
C ASN A 159 -23.91 -2.76 4.61
N GLY A 160 -23.22 -1.66 4.91
CA GLY A 160 -23.41 -0.90 6.15
C GLY A 160 -24.78 -0.23 6.23
N PHE A 161 -25.30 0.24 5.09
CA PHE A 161 -26.63 0.86 5.01
C PHE A 161 -27.77 -0.15 4.83
N LEU A 162 -27.50 -1.37 4.36
CA LEU A 162 -28.50 -2.41 4.08
C LEU A 162 -29.48 -2.66 5.24
N PRO A 163 -29.05 -2.79 6.51
CA PRO A 163 -29.97 -2.93 7.64
C PRO A 163 -30.87 -1.72 7.88
N ILE A 164 -30.41 -0.52 7.52
CA ILE A 164 -31.20 0.71 7.61
C ILE A 164 -32.20 0.75 6.46
N ILE A 165 -31.74 0.53 5.23
CA ILE A 165 -32.55 0.46 3.99
C ILE A 165 -33.68 -0.56 4.16
N ALA A 166 -33.39 -1.75 4.69
CA ALA A 166 -34.39 -2.79 4.92
C ALA A 166 -35.47 -2.43 5.96
N ARG A 167 -35.25 -1.39 6.78
CA ARG A 167 -36.17 -0.94 7.83
C ARG A 167 -36.98 0.30 7.45
N ILE A 168 -36.74 0.89 6.27
CA ILE A 168 -37.41 2.11 5.81
C ILE A 168 -38.07 1.89 4.45
N ASN A 169 -39.16 2.62 4.16
CA ASN A 169 -39.83 2.51 2.85
C ASN A 169 -38.96 3.10 1.73
N GLU A 170 -39.23 2.72 0.47
CA GLU A 170 -38.46 3.15 -0.70
C GLU A 170 -38.36 4.69 -0.83
N GLU A 171 -39.40 5.45 -0.48
CA GLU A 171 -39.38 6.92 -0.53
C GLU A 171 -38.32 7.52 0.40
N LYS A 172 -38.17 6.96 1.61
CA LYS A 172 -37.16 7.40 2.59
C LYS A 172 -35.75 7.00 2.16
N VAL A 173 -35.58 5.85 1.51
CA VAL A 173 -34.30 5.44 0.91
C VAL A 173 -33.91 6.44 -0.19
N PHE A 174 -34.86 6.81 -1.05
CA PHE A 174 -34.63 7.74 -2.16
C PHE A 174 -34.26 9.14 -1.66
N ALA A 175 -34.96 9.65 -0.64
CA ALA A 175 -34.64 10.93 -0.01
C ALA A 175 -33.25 10.93 0.65
N LEU A 176 -32.88 9.85 1.35
CA LEU A 176 -31.57 9.69 1.96
C LEU A 176 -30.46 9.63 0.89
N ALA A 177 -30.64 8.82 -0.14
CA ALA A 177 -29.70 8.68 -1.24
C ALA A 177 -29.46 10.02 -1.96
N ASN A 178 -30.53 10.78 -2.24
CA ASN A 178 -30.42 12.09 -2.89
C ASN A 178 -29.82 13.18 -1.98
N THR A 179 -29.78 12.96 -0.66
CA THR A 179 -29.08 13.85 0.29
C THR A 179 -27.57 13.58 0.28
N ILE A 180 -27.17 12.30 0.21
CA ILE A 180 -25.77 11.88 0.24
C ILE A 180 -25.12 12.04 -1.14
N PHE A 181 -25.86 11.72 -2.20
CA PHE A 181 -25.44 11.79 -3.60
C PHE A 181 -26.48 12.60 -4.39
N PRO A 182 -26.44 13.95 -4.32
CA PRO A 182 -27.42 14.78 -4.99
C PRO A 182 -27.36 14.56 -6.49
N LEU A 183 -28.48 14.11 -7.07
CA LEU A 183 -28.58 13.95 -8.52
C LEU A 183 -28.42 15.34 -9.18
N PRO A 184 -27.64 15.44 -10.27
CA PRO A 184 -27.50 16.69 -10.99
C PRO A 184 -28.89 17.14 -11.45
N LYS A 185 -29.27 18.37 -11.06
CA LYS A 185 -30.52 18.96 -11.53
C LYS A 185 -30.38 19.17 -13.04
N HIS A 186 -31.13 18.43 -13.83
CA HIS A 186 -31.29 18.73 -15.25
C HIS A 186 -31.79 20.18 -15.38
N LYS A 187 -31.04 20.99 -16.15
CA LYS A 187 -31.51 22.30 -16.63
C LYS A 187 -32.45 22.11 -17.80
#